data_AF-A0A2G9TZI9-F1
#
_entry.id   AF-A0A2G9TZI9-F1
#
_cell.length_a   1.000
_cell.length_b   1.000
_cell.length_c   1.000
_cell.angle_alpha   90.00
_cell.angle_beta   90.00
_cell.angle_gamma   90.00
#
_symmetry.space_group_name_H-M   'P 1'
#
loop_
_entity.id
_entity.type
_entity.pdbx_description
1 polymer ?
#
loop_
_entity_poly.entity_id
_entity_poly.type
_entity_poly.pdbx_seq_one_letter_code
_entity_poly.pdbx_strand_id
1 'polypeptide(L)'
;MIWEKNVQCVLMLTDCVENMRQRCTKYWPPLGEAQQFGEVEVDLISESEDPICLHREFDVKRNGEQRQVSQYHFLNWRDAKGPESTTHLLDFIERVWHKQYRKPIVVHCR
;
A
#
# COMPACT_ATOMS: atom_id res chain seq x y z
N MET A 1 -9.08 9.37 6.70
CA MET A 1 -8.26 8.39 7.46
C MET A 1 -6.75 8.60 7.33
N ILE A 2 -6.11 8.27 6.20
CA ILE A 2 -4.64 8.29 6.05
C ILE A 2 -4.04 9.63 6.47
N TRP A 3 -4.58 10.73 5.93
CA TRP A 3 -4.18 12.09 6.29
C TRP A 3 -4.41 12.42 7.76
N GLU A 4 -5.63 12.24 8.26
CA GLU A 4 -6.03 12.67 9.61
C GLU A 4 -5.27 11.95 10.72
N LYS A 5 -4.86 10.70 10.46
CA LYS A 5 -4.10 9.88 11.42
C LYS A 5 -2.59 9.92 11.20
N ASN A 6 -2.12 10.75 10.27
CA ASN A 6 -0.71 10.89 9.92
C ASN A 6 -0.03 9.53 9.62
N VAL A 7 -0.74 8.68 8.86
CA VAL A 7 -0.27 7.34 8.49
C VAL A 7 0.86 7.46 7.49
N GLN A 8 1.95 6.74 7.74
CA GLN A 8 3.11 6.69 6.83
C GLN A 8 3.19 5.37 6.05
N CYS A 9 2.48 4.33 6.49
CA CYS A 9 2.58 3.00 5.90
C CYS A 9 1.21 2.33 5.76
N VAL A 10 0.97 1.79 4.56
CA VAL A 10 -0.19 0.97 4.23
C VAL A 10 0.28 -0.43 3.81
N LEU A 11 -0.23 -1.46 4.45
CA LEU A 11 -0.04 -2.86 4.04
C LEU A 11 -1.31 -3.33 3.32
N MET A 12 -1.15 -3.76 2.07
CA MET A 12 -2.20 -4.31 1.23
C MET A 12 -1.95 -5.79 1.04
N LEU A 13 -2.92 -6.62 1.41
CA LEU A 13 -2.82 -8.09 1.38
C LEU A 13 -3.77 -8.73 0.36
N THR A 14 -4.18 -8.00 -0.67
CA THR A 14 -5.13 -8.50 -1.69
C THR A 14 -4.89 -7.81 -3.03
N ASP A 15 -5.01 -8.55 -4.13
CA ASP A 15 -4.96 -7.98 -5.47
C ASP A 15 -6.23 -7.19 -5.80
N CYS A 16 -6.11 -6.17 -6.66
CA CYS A 16 -7.27 -5.43 -7.16
C CYS A 16 -8.22 -6.31 -7.98
N VAL A 17 -7.66 -7.26 -8.73
CA VAL A 17 -8.41 -8.21 -9.56
C VAL A 17 -7.90 -9.61 -9.29
N GLU A 18 -8.79 -10.52 -8.89
CA GLU A 18 -8.46 -11.92 -8.68
C GLU A 18 -9.54 -12.79 -9.31
N ASN A 19 -9.16 -13.83 -10.07
CA ASN A 19 -10.08 -14.70 -10.80
C ASN A 19 -11.10 -13.94 -11.66
N MET A 20 -10.64 -12.88 -12.36
CA MET A 20 -11.46 -11.97 -13.18
C MET A 20 -12.56 -11.20 -12.42
N ARG A 21 -12.50 -11.16 -11.08
CA ARG A 21 -13.42 -10.40 -10.23
C ARG A 21 -12.67 -9.27 -9.54
N GLN A 22 -13.23 -8.07 -9.59
CA GLN A 22 -12.73 -6.93 -8.82
C GLN A 22 -12.88 -7.24 -7.31
N ARG A 23 -11.77 -7.11 -6.57
CA ARG A 23 -11.72 -7.34 -5.12
C ARG A 23 -11.43 -6.06 -4.37
N CYS A 24 -10.51 -5.25 -4.89
CA CYS A 24 -10.18 -3.94 -4.36
C CYS A 24 -10.29 -2.90 -5.49
N THR A 25 -10.92 -1.75 -5.20
CA THR A 25 -10.87 -0.61 -6.10
C THR A 25 -9.48 0.01 -5.99
N LYS A 26 -8.80 0.20 -7.13
CA LYS A 26 -7.53 0.92 -7.18
C LYS A 26 -7.77 2.34 -6.65
N TYR A 27 -7.17 2.66 -5.50
CA TYR A 27 -7.34 3.94 -4.80
C TYR A 27 -6.13 4.88 -4.96
N TRP A 28 -5.29 4.61 -5.97
CA TRP A 28 -4.10 5.38 -6.29
C TRP A 28 -4.01 5.61 -7.81
N PRO A 29 -3.39 6.72 -8.26
CA PRO A 29 -3.26 7.04 -9.68
C PRO A 29 -2.23 6.15 -10.41
N PRO A 30 -2.12 6.27 -11.74
CA PRO A 30 -0.95 5.81 -12.49
C PRO A 30 0.35 6.52 -12.07
N LEU A 31 1.50 5.91 -12.37
CA LEU A 31 2.82 6.48 -12.07
C LEU A 31 3.03 7.79 -12.84
N GLY A 32 3.44 8.85 -12.15
CA GLY A 32 3.64 10.18 -12.74
C GLY A 32 2.37 10.99 -12.98
N GLU A 33 1.22 10.50 -12.50
CA GLU A 33 -0.05 11.23 -12.50
C GLU A 33 -0.49 11.55 -11.06
N ALA A 34 -1.03 12.76 -10.87
CA ALA A 34 -1.69 13.15 -9.64
C ALA A 34 -3.22 13.03 -9.78
N GLN A 35 -3.88 12.52 -8.75
CA GLN A 35 -5.33 12.38 -8.69
C GLN A 35 -5.90 12.96 -7.38
N GLN A 36 -6.99 13.72 -7.51
CA GLN A 36 -7.72 14.28 -6.38
C GLN A 36 -8.72 13.27 -5.80
N PHE A 37 -8.64 13.02 -4.50
CA PHE A 37 -9.59 12.23 -3.72
C PHE A 37 -10.20 13.10 -2.62
N GLY A 38 -11.30 13.79 -2.93
CA GLY A 38 -11.91 14.74 -1.99
C GLY A 38 -10.98 15.92 -1.74
N GLU A 39 -10.48 16.07 -0.51
CA GLU A 39 -9.57 17.17 -0.13
C GLU A 39 -8.08 16.81 -0.21
N VAL A 40 -7.73 15.56 -0.55
CA VAL A 40 -6.33 15.14 -0.70
C VAL A 40 -5.98 14.92 -2.17
N GLU A 41 -4.84 15.43 -2.59
CA GLU A 41 -4.19 15.09 -3.86
C GLU A 41 -3.21 13.95 -3.59
N VAL A 42 -3.21 12.91 -4.42
CA VAL A 42 -2.29 11.76 -4.32
C VAL A 42 -1.54 11.63 -5.62
N ASP A 43 -0.22 11.52 -5.56
CA ASP A 43 0.69 11.28 -6.67
C ASP A 43 1.49 10.01 -6.41
N LEU A 44 1.61 9.13 -7.42
CA LEU A 44 2.46 7.94 -7.35
C LEU A 44 3.85 8.33 -7.87
N ILE A 45 4.81 8.36 -6.95
CA ILE A 45 6.18 8.83 -7.21
C ILE A 45 7.10 7.71 -7.67
N SER A 46 6.94 6.52 -7.08
CA SER A 46 7.72 5.35 -7.49
C SER A 46 6.97 4.06 -7.24
N GLU A 47 7.23 3.09 -8.10
CA GLU A 47 6.75 1.73 -7.98
C GLU A 47 7.93 0.78 -8.22
N SER A 48 8.16 -0.16 -7.31
CA SER A 48 9.17 -1.20 -7.45
C SER A 48 8.60 -2.54 -7.04
N GLU A 49 8.94 -3.60 -7.75
CA GLU A 49 8.44 -4.95 -7.50
C GLU A 49 9.60 -5.92 -7.23
N ASP A 50 9.39 -6.82 -6.28
CA ASP A 50 10.23 -7.99 -6.06
C ASP A 50 9.35 -9.25 -5.85
N PRO A 51 9.95 -10.45 -5.73
CA PRO A 51 9.18 -11.69 -5.61
C PRO A 51 8.26 -11.80 -4.38
N ILE A 52 8.37 -10.91 -3.39
CA ILE A 52 7.59 -10.93 -2.15
C ILE A 52 6.50 -9.86 -2.20
N CYS A 53 6.85 -8.65 -2.66
CA CYS A 53 5.92 -7.53 -2.63
C CYS A 53 6.19 -6.48 -3.70
N LEU A 54 5.14 -5.71 -3.96
CA LEU A 54 5.19 -4.50 -4.74
C LEU A 54 5.14 -3.30 -3.79
N HIS A 55 6.13 -2.43 -3.89
CA HIS A 55 6.31 -1.24 -3.06
C HIS A 55 6.00 0.02 -3.85
N ARG A 56 5.13 0.88 -3.29
CA ARG A 56 4.77 2.17 -3.88
C ARG A 56 5.05 3.28 -2.89
N GLU A 57 5.60 4.38 -3.41
CA GLU A 57 5.74 5.62 -2.65
C GLU A 57 4.80 6.67 -3.22
N PHE A 58 3.99 7.26 -2.34
CA PHE A 58 3.04 8.31 -2.69
C PHE A 58 3.43 9.63 -2.06
N ASP A 59 3.26 10.72 -2.83
CA ASP A 59 3.14 12.05 -2.27
C ASP A 59 1.66 12.38 -2.09
N VAL A 60 1.26 12.64 -0.85
CA VAL A 60 -0.09 13.05 -0.50
C VAL A 60 -0.07 14.50 -0.08
N LYS A 61 -0.90 15.35 -0.69
CA LYS A 61 -0.97 16.78 -0.41
C LYS A 61 -2.36 17.21 0.03
N ARG A 62 -2.43 18.13 0.99
CA ARG A 62 -3.67 18.83 1.40
C ARG A 62 -3.33 20.17 2.03
N ASN A 63 -3.99 21.23 1.57
CA ASN A 63 -3.85 22.60 2.09
C ASN A 63 -2.39 23.10 2.18
N GLY A 64 -1.57 22.78 1.17
CA GLY A 64 -0.16 23.21 1.10
C GLY A 64 0.81 22.36 1.93
N GLU A 65 0.32 21.40 2.71
CA GLU A 65 1.17 20.39 3.37
C GLU A 65 1.33 19.17 2.46
N GLN A 66 2.53 18.58 2.46
CA GLN A 66 2.88 17.36 1.71
C GLN A 66 3.42 16.30 2.65
N ARG A 67 3.00 15.04 2.45
CA ARG A 67 3.42 13.88 3.24
C ARG A 67 3.69 12.69 2.34
N GLN A 68 4.75 11.95 2.66
CA GLN A 68 5.06 10.68 2.01
C GLN A 68 4.34 9.52 2.69
N VAL A 69 3.77 8.64 1.87
CA VAL A 69 3.12 7.41 2.32
C VAL A 69 3.65 6.23 1.51
N SER A 70 4.21 5.24 2.20
CA SER A 70 4.65 3.99 1.58
C SER A 70 3.51 2.98 1.61
N GLN A 71 3.24 2.31 0.50
CA GLN A 71 2.36 1.15 0.44
C GLN A 71 3.16 -0.09 0.06
N TYR A 72 3.01 -1.14 0.87
CA TYR A 72 3.54 -2.47 0.59
C TYR A 72 2.40 -3.41 0.24
N HIS A 73 2.41 -3.92 -0.98
CA HIS A 73 1.43 -4.85 -1.50
C HIS A 73 2.04 -6.26 -1.54
N PHE A 74 1.59 -7.13 -0.64
CA PHE A 74 2.07 -8.50 -0.57
C PHE A 74 1.36 -9.35 -1.63
N LEU A 75 2.14 -9.95 -2.55
CA LEU A 75 1.62 -10.58 -3.77
C LEU A 75 1.18 -12.05 -3.55
N ASN A 76 1.72 -12.74 -2.55
CA ASN A 76 1.50 -14.17 -2.33
C ASN A 76 0.39 -14.49 -1.32
N TRP A 77 -0.58 -13.58 -1.15
CA TRP A 77 -1.74 -13.84 -0.30
C TRP A 77 -2.88 -14.46 -1.11
N ARG A 78 -3.16 -15.75 -0.89
CA ARG A 78 -4.32 -16.40 -1.52
C ARG A 78 -5.54 -16.25 -0.62
N ASP A 79 -6.62 -15.70 -1.18
CA ASP A 79 -7.91 -15.61 -0.49
C ASP A 79 -8.33 -17.00 0.04
N ALA A 80 -8.79 -17.04 1.30
CA ALA A 80 -9.21 -18.24 2.05
C ALA A 80 -8.13 -19.30 2.34
N LYS A 81 -6.88 -19.14 1.89
CA LYS A 81 -5.79 -20.11 2.14
C LYS A 81 -4.57 -19.52 2.87
N GLY A 82 -4.49 -18.19 2.96
CA GLY A 82 -3.36 -17.50 3.62
C GLY A 82 -2.14 -17.37 2.70
N PRO A 83 -0.95 -17.08 3.24
CA PRO A 83 0.27 -16.93 2.46
C PRO A 83 0.69 -18.27 1.84
N GLU A 84 1.15 -18.24 0.58
CA GLU A 84 1.71 -19.44 -0.07
C GLU A 84 3.00 -19.92 0.59
N SER A 85 3.77 -18.98 1.15
CA SER A 85 5.02 -19.22 1.86
C SER A 85 5.04 -18.42 3.15
N THR A 86 5.08 -19.12 4.28
CA THR A 86 5.24 -18.49 5.60
C THR A 86 6.54 -17.70 5.70
N THR A 87 7.62 -18.18 5.05
CA THR A 87 8.91 -17.48 5.00
C THR A 87 8.77 -16.12 4.33
N HIS A 88 8.12 -16.04 3.15
CA HIS A 88 7.92 -14.77 2.46
C HIS A 88 7.08 -13.78 3.28
N LEU A 89 6.08 -14.28 4.03
CA LEU A 89 5.31 -13.43 4.94
C LEU A 89 6.18 -12.89 6.08
N LEU A 90 7.04 -13.71 6.68
CA LEU A 90 7.96 -13.27 7.74
C LEU A 90 8.97 -12.25 7.21
N ASP A 91 9.57 -12.50 6.05
CA ASP A 91 10.50 -11.58 5.39
C ASP A 91 9.82 -10.23 5.08
N PHE A 92 8.56 -10.27 4.64
CA PHE A 92 7.74 -9.08 4.40
C PHE A 92 7.49 -8.28 5.68
N ILE A 93 7.06 -8.94 6.76
CA ILE A 93 6.79 -8.30 8.06
C ILE A 93 8.09 -7.71 8.62
N GLU A 94 9.18 -8.46 8.58
CA GLU A 94 10.48 -8.02 9.07
C GLU A 94 10.96 -6.77 8.30
N ARG A 95 10.80 -6.75 6.98
CA ARG A 95 11.13 -5.59 6.15
C ARG A 95 10.38 -4.34 6.58
N VAL A 96 9.06 -4.43 6.79
CA VAL A 96 8.24 -3.29 7.23
C VAL A 96 8.62 -2.88 8.65
N TRP A 97 8.91 -3.85 9.52
CA TRP A 97 9.30 -3.60 10.91
C TRP A 97 10.61 -2.79 11.01
N HIS A 98 11.61 -3.15 10.21
CA HIS A 98 12.91 -2.46 10.18
C HIS A 98 12.83 -1.00 9.71
N LYS A 99 11.76 -0.62 9.00
CA LYS A 99 11.53 0.78 8.59
C LYS A 99 11.08 1.70 9.72
N GLN A 100 10.64 1.14 10.86
CA GLN A 100 10.24 1.91 12.04
C GLN A 100 9.22 3.02 11.77
N TYR A 101 8.23 2.75 10.90
CA TYR A 101 7.17 3.71 10.58
C TYR A 101 6.39 4.15 11.82
N ARG A 102 5.92 5.41 11.81
CA ARG A 102 5.04 5.91 12.87
C ARG A 102 3.72 5.15 12.87
N LYS A 103 3.20 4.89 14.07
CA LYS A 103 1.89 4.29 14.27
C LYS A 103 0.78 5.36 14.09
N PRO A 104 -0.39 4.99 13.54
CA PRO A 104 -0.77 3.62 13.14
C PRO A 104 -0.25 3.23 11.74
N ILE A 105 0.03 1.93 11.57
CA ILE A 105 0.18 1.30 10.26
C ILE A 105 -1.22 0.83 9.84
N VAL A 106 -1.64 1.19 8.63
CA VAL A 106 -2.92 0.74 8.09
C VAL A 106 -2.72 -0.58 7.40
N VAL A 107 -3.56 -1.57 7.71
CA VAL A 107 -3.55 -2.88 7.06
C VAL A 107 -4.93 -3.12 6.49
N HIS A 108 -5.02 -3.57 5.25
CA HIS A 108 -6.29 -3.98 4.65
C HIS A 108 -6.13 -5.20 3.74
N CYS A 109 -7.23 -5.94 3.66
CA CYS A 109 -7.49 -6.99 2.68
C CYS A 109 -8.91 -6.76 2.13
N ARG A 110 -9.46 -7.72 1.38
CA ARG A 110 -10.87 -7.71 0.99
C ARG A 110 -11.79 -7.87 2.20
#